data_AF-A0A831XY56-F1
#
_entry.id   AF-A0A831XY56-F1
#
_cell.length_a   1.000
_cell.length_b   1.000
_cell.length_c   1.000
_cell.angle_alpha   90.00
_cell.angle_beta   90.00
_cell.angle_gamma   90.00
#
_symmetry.space_group_name_H-M   'P 1'
#
loop_
_entity.id
_entity.type
_entity.pdbx_description
1 polymer ?
#
loop_
_entity_poly.entity_id
_entity_poly.type
_entity_poly.pdbx_seq_one_letter_code
_entity_poly.pdbx_strand_id
1 'polypeptide(L)'
;MSVEWISQLREIVVDSLERSWLPFPIKEDLCEGWKKDLQVGPSSTILYTSCMYHIAPVIERAVENLEKFGVTKGGVMARLASVGTKALGGFLLRPDEAEVKRADAIMRRIYELLRRAGVEFGLLDREIYSGALLYELGLVDDFAKYARRAAEYFKKHGVRRIITVDPHTHHVLEKIYPKYVEGFDLEVVSYLDLIKPGGVSIDGFAIHDSCLYARFLGKYERVRQPLA
;
A
#
# COMPACT_ATOMS: atom_id res chain seq x y z
N MET A 1 -5.38 21.11 12.84
CA MET A 1 -4.02 20.74 12.36
C MET A 1 -3.35 22.01 11.84
N SER A 2 -2.11 22.31 12.24
CA SER A 2 -1.40 23.49 11.75
C SER A 2 -0.83 23.24 10.35
N VAL A 3 -0.67 24.29 9.54
CA VAL A 3 -0.03 24.22 8.21
C VAL A 3 1.39 23.66 8.30
N GLU A 4 2.08 23.99 9.38
CA GLU A 4 3.46 23.56 9.66
C GLU A 4 3.59 22.03 9.82
N TRP A 5 2.58 21.38 10.42
CA TRP A 5 2.53 19.92 10.55
C TRP A 5 2.41 19.21 9.20
N ILE A 6 1.56 19.72 8.30
CA ILE A 6 1.35 19.14 6.97
C ILE A 6 2.64 19.27 6.15
N SER A 7 3.35 20.40 6.25
CA SER A 7 4.64 20.59 5.58
C SER A 7 5.71 19.59 6.05
N GLN A 8 5.81 19.34 7.36
CA GLN A 8 6.76 18.35 7.89
C GLN A 8 6.41 16.92 7.46
N LEU A 9 5.12 16.55 7.48
CA LEU A 9 4.68 15.25 7.00
C LEU A 9 4.98 15.07 5.51
N ARG A 10 4.71 16.10 4.70
CA ARG A 10 5.05 16.12 3.27
C ARG A 10 6.55 15.87 3.06
N GLU A 11 7.42 16.59 3.77
CA GLU A 11 8.88 16.41 3.64
C GLU A 11 9.31 14.98 3.95
N ILE A 12 8.79 14.38 5.03
CA ILE A 12 9.11 12.99 5.41
C ILE A 12 8.66 12.00 4.34
N VAL A 13 7.41 12.11 3.88
CA VAL A 13 6.83 11.17 2.91
C VAL A 13 7.53 11.30 1.56
N VAL A 14 7.75 12.53 1.09
CA VAL A 14 8.38 12.78 -0.21
C VAL A 14 9.86 12.35 -0.21
N ASP A 15 10.65 12.72 0.81
CA ASP A 15 12.07 12.29 0.90
C ASP A 15 12.18 10.77 0.99
N SER A 16 11.30 10.11 1.75
CA SER A 16 11.25 8.65 1.82
C SER A 16 10.94 8.01 0.47
N LEU A 17 9.90 8.48 -0.24
CA LEU A 17 9.54 7.97 -1.57
C LEU A 17 10.64 8.21 -2.61
N GLU A 18 11.38 9.31 -2.50
CA GLU A 18 12.53 9.60 -3.36
C GLU A 18 13.64 8.57 -3.15
N ARG A 19 13.95 8.21 -1.89
CA ARG A 19 15.05 7.29 -1.54
C ARG A 19 14.71 5.81 -1.69
N SER A 20 13.58 5.36 -1.15
CA SER A 20 13.27 3.94 -0.93
C SER A 20 12.04 3.42 -1.69
N TRP A 21 11.31 4.30 -2.39
CA TRP A 21 9.98 4.02 -2.96
C TRP A 21 8.87 3.73 -1.95
N LEU A 22 9.15 3.81 -0.65
CA LEU A 22 8.17 3.62 0.42
C LEU A 22 7.81 4.96 1.07
N PRO A 23 6.57 5.15 1.54
CA PRO A 23 6.10 6.42 2.07
C PRO A 23 6.68 6.77 3.45
N PHE A 24 7.38 5.84 4.09
CA PHE A 24 8.02 6.03 5.39
C PHE A 24 9.41 5.39 5.41
N PRO A 25 10.34 5.86 6.27
CA PRO A 25 11.69 5.35 6.38
C PRO A 25 11.74 3.99 7.10
N ILE A 26 11.12 2.98 6.49
CA ILE A 26 11.06 1.60 6.94
C ILE A 26 11.96 0.70 6.10
N LYS A 27 12.28 -0.48 6.62
CA LYS A 27 13.07 -1.47 5.88
C LYS A 27 12.25 -2.04 4.73
N GLU A 28 12.88 -2.19 3.57
CA GLU A 28 12.25 -2.82 2.40
C GLU A 28 11.86 -4.28 2.68
N ASP A 29 12.59 -4.96 3.59
CA ASP A 29 12.26 -6.33 4.02
C ASP A 29 10.82 -6.50 4.51
N LEU A 30 10.23 -5.42 5.03
CA LEU A 30 8.86 -5.41 5.53
C LEU A 30 7.87 -5.70 4.40
N CYS A 31 8.13 -5.15 3.21
CA CYS A 31 7.28 -5.30 2.04
C CYS A 31 7.57 -6.58 1.24
N GLU A 32 8.78 -7.13 1.42
CA GLU A 32 9.31 -8.22 0.61
C GLU A 32 9.23 -9.59 1.32
N GLY A 33 9.18 -9.61 2.65
CA GLY A 33 9.28 -10.84 3.46
C GLY A 33 8.23 -11.91 3.10
N TRP A 34 7.02 -11.50 2.74
CA TRP A 34 5.95 -12.40 2.34
C TRP A 34 6.27 -13.19 1.04
N LYS A 35 7.17 -12.69 0.19
CA LYS A 35 7.56 -13.34 -1.08
C LYS A 35 8.53 -14.51 -0.87
N LYS A 36 9.12 -14.63 0.32
CA LYS A 36 10.11 -15.68 0.62
C LYS A 36 9.54 -17.07 0.34
N ASP A 37 10.34 -17.89 -0.34
CA ASP A 37 10.02 -19.27 -0.72
C ASP A 37 8.85 -19.41 -1.72
N LEU A 38 8.36 -18.31 -2.31
CA LEU A 38 7.38 -18.35 -3.39
C LEU A 38 8.07 -18.55 -4.74
N GLN A 39 7.51 -19.45 -5.55
CA GLN A 39 7.98 -19.68 -6.92
C GLN A 39 7.11 -18.90 -7.90
N VAL A 40 7.69 -17.86 -8.51
CA VAL A 40 7.05 -17.06 -9.56
C VAL A 40 8.00 -16.93 -10.74
N GLY A 41 7.45 -17.13 -11.94
CA GLY A 41 8.17 -16.91 -13.19
C GLY A 41 8.06 -15.45 -13.67
N PRO A 42 8.85 -15.06 -14.68
CA PRO A 42 8.71 -13.77 -15.32
C PRO A 42 7.32 -13.66 -15.97
N SER A 43 6.65 -12.53 -15.76
CA SER A 43 5.34 -12.24 -16.36
C SER A 43 5.16 -10.73 -16.54
N SER A 44 4.46 -10.35 -17.60
CA SER A 44 3.98 -8.98 -17.78
C SER A 44 2.72 -8.67 -16.95
N THR A 45 2.11 -9.70 -16.33
CA THR A 45 1.06 -9.56 -15.32
C THR A 45 1.65 -9.69 -13.93
N ILE A 46 1.48 -8.66 -13.09
CA ILE A 46 2.12 -8.59 -11.77
C ILE A 46 1.07 -8.58 -10.66
N LEU A 47 1.25 -9.43 -9.64
CA LEU A 47 0.56 -9.23 -8.36
C LEU A 47 1.28 -8.12 -7.60
N TYR A 48 0.62 -6.99 -7.47
CA TYR A 48 1.18 -5.74 -6.96
C TYR A 48 0.48 -5.36 -5.65
N THR A 49 1.27 -5.28 -4.58
CA THR A 49 0.73 -5.04 -3.24
C THR A 49 0.82 -3.59 -2.80
N SER A 50 1.68 -2.80 -3.46
CA SER A 50 2.05 -1.45 -3.00
C SER A 50 2.53 -1.43 -1.53
N CYS A 51 2.89 -2.57 -0.94
CA CYS A 51 3.20 -2.70 0.49
C CYS A 51 2.08 -2.18 1.44
N MET A 52 0.82 -2.08 0.97
CA MET A 52 -0.22 -1.36 1.69
C MET A 52 -0.56 -2.01 3.05
N TYR A 53 -0.71 -3.34 3.08
CA TYR A 53 -1.01 -4.09 4.31
C TYR A 53 0.11 -4.01 5.34
N HIS A 54 1.37 -3.91 4.89
CA HIS A 54 2.54 -3.83 5.76
C HIS A 54 2.80 -2.40 6.26
N ILE A 55 2.43 -1.38 5.48
CA ILE A 55 2.53 0.04 5.86
C ILE A 55 1.40 0.45 6.81
N ALA A 56 0.20 -0.12 6.70
CA ALA A 56 -0.92 0.21 7.59
C ALA A 56 -0.56 0.20 9.10
N PRO A 57 0.04 -0.87 9.67
CA PRO A 57 0.42 -0.87 11.08
C PRO A 57 1.56 0.12 11.41
N VAL A 58 2.37 0.51 10.43
CA VAL A 58 3.38 1.58 10.59
C VAL A 58 2.69 2.93 10.78
N ILE A 59 1.65 3.21 9.99
CA ILE A 59 0.85 4.44 10.09
C ILE A 59 0.13 4.46 11.43
N GLU A 60 -0.54 3.38 11.82
CA GLU A 60 -1.23 3.27 13.11
C GLU A 60 -0.27 3.55 14.27
N ARG A 61 0.93 2.96 14.24
CA ARG A 61 1.96 3.21 15.26
C ARG A 61 2.44 4.65 15.27
N ALA A 62 2.61 5.26 14.10
CA ALA A 62 2.97 6.66 13.99
C ALA A 62 1.91 7.56 14.62
N VAL A 63 0.62 7.31 14.34
CA VAL A 63 -0.51 8.07 14.89
C VAL A 63 -0.61 7.88 16.41
N GLU A 64 -0.52 6.65 16.92
CA GLU A 64 -0.53 6.39 18.36
C GLU A 64 0.58 7.15 19.09
N ASN A 65 1.79 7.14 18.53
CA ASN A 65 2.91 7.86 19.12
C ASN A 65 2.62 9.36 19.11
N LEU A 66 2.10 9.90 18.00
CA LEU A 66 1.73 11.31 17.92
C LEU A 66 0.66 11.70 18.93
N GLU A 67 -0.37 10.87 19.14
CA GLU A 67 -1.39 11.13 20.15
C GLU A 67 -0.80 11.12 21.57
N LYS A 68 0.04 10.12 21.87
CA LYS A 68 0.72 10.00 23.16
C LYS A 68 1.62 11.22 23.44
N PHE A 69 2.42 11.65 22.46
CA PHE A 69 3.36 12.77 22.61
C PHE A 69 2.74 14.15 22.39
N GLY A 70 1.62 14.24 21.68
CA GLY A 70 0.91 15.49 21.38
C GLY A 70 -0.04 15.95 22.49
N VAL A 71 -0.55 15.01 23.31
CA VAL A 71 -1.52 15.30 24.39
C VAL A 71 -0.85 15.40 25.77
N THR A 72 0.33 14.80 25.99
CA THR A 72 1.02 14.88 27.28
C THR A 72 2.10 15.97 27.31
N LYS A 73 1.74 17.12 27.91
CA LYS A 73 2.59 18.08 28.64
C LYS A 73 3.92 18.52 27.98
N GLY A 74 3.89 19.73 27.40
CA GLY A 74 5.04 20.63 27.33
C GLY A 74 6.03 20.33 26.20
N GLY A 75 6.08 21.23 25.20
CA GLY A 75 6.85 21.11 23.95
C GLY A 75 8.38 20.98 24.04
N VAL A 76 8.95 20.64 25.20
CA VAL A 76 10.37 20.31 25.35
C VAL A 76 10.66 18.88 24.91
N MET A 77 9.77 17.92 25.21
CA MET A 77 9.99 16.52 24.82
C MET A 77 9.76 16.27 23.33
N ALA A 78 8.82 16.99 22.72
CA ALA A 78 8.62 17.02 21.26
C ALA A 78 9.85 17.57 20.52
N ARG A 79 10.53 18.60 21.07
CA ARG A 79 11.78 19.17 20.53
C ARG A 79 12.99 18.24 20.68
N LEU A 80 13.05 17.45 21.75
CA LEU A 80 14.13 16.47 21.94
C LEU A 80 13.93 15.25 21.03
N ALA A 81 12.68 14.83 20.80
CA ALA A 81 12.35 13.76 19.86
C ALA A 81 12.71 14.12 18.41
N SER A 82 12.56 15.39 17.99
CA SER A 82 12.90 15.83 16.63
C SER A 82 14.41 15.82 16.31
N VAL A 83 15.27 15.84 17.34
CA VAL A 83 16.75 15.85 17.18
C VAL A 83 17.36 14.43 17.13
N GLY A 84 16.69 13.42 17.69
CA GLY A 84 17.17 12.01 17.69
C GLY A 84 16.83 11.19 16.43
N THR A 85 16.31 11.85 15.39
CA THR A 85 15.44 11.25 14.34
C THR A 85 16.11 10.31 13.35
N LYS A 86 17.42 10.38 13.13
CA LYS A 86 18.05 9.54 12.08
C LYS A 86 18.24 8.07 12.46
N ALA A 87 18.34 7.73 13.74
CA ALA A 87 18.55 6.35 14.21
C ALA A 87 17.37 5.79 15.03
N LEU A 88 16.69 6.63 15.82
CA LEU A 88 15.53 6.23 16.64
C LEU A 88 14.20 6.26 15.88
N GLY A 89 14.12 7.01 14.77
CA GLY A 89 12.88 7.13 13.98
C GLY A 89 12.40 5.81 13.40
N GLY A 90 13.31 4.98 12.87
CA GLY A 90 12.96 3.66 12.35
C GLY A 90 12.52 2.66 13.43
N PHE A 91 12.95 2.85 14.68
CA PHE A 91 12.51 2.01 15.81
C PHE A 91 11.11 2.40 16.29
N LEU A 92 10.81 3.71 16.35
CA LEU A 92 9.48 4.22 16.73
C LEU A 92 8.38 3.83 15.73
N LEU A 93 8.76 3.71 14.45
CA LEU A 93 7.89 3.30 13.35
C LEU A 93 7.86 1.78 13.12
N ARG A 94 8.58 1.00 13.93
CA ARG A 94 8.61 -0.46 13.80
C ARG A 94 7.22 -1.02 14.18
N PRO A 95 6.53 -1.70 13.26
CA PRO A 95 5.24 -2.30 13.57
C PRO A 95 5.42 -3.51 14.49
N ASP A 96 4.33 -3.89 15.17
CA ASP A 96 4.30 -5.13 15.96
C ASP A 96 4.53 -6.35 15.05
N GLU A 97 5.33 -7.32 15.50
CA GLU A 97 5.64 -8.52 14.73
C GLU A 97 4.38 -9.35 14.40
N ALA A 98 3.37 -9.33 15.28
CA ALA A 98 2.08 -9.96 15.02
C ALA A 98 1.35 -9.32 13.83
N GLU A 99 1.39 -7.98 13.72
CA GLU A 99 0.80 -7.26 12.58
C GLU A 99 1.54 -7.54 11.28
N VAL A 100 2.88 -7.64 11.33
CA VAL A 100 3.67 -8.03 10.16
C VAL A 100 3.33 -9.45 9.71
N LYS A 101 3.26 -10.41 10.65
CA LYS A 101 2.85 -11.79 10.35
C LYS A 101 1.44 -11.87 9.78
N ARG A 102 0.53 -11.02 10.26
CA ARG A 102 -0.84 -10.91 9.74
C ARG A 102 -0.81 -10.40 8.29
N ALA A 103 -0.08 -9.33 8.01
CA ALA A 103 0.08 -8.79 6.66
C ALA A 103 0.68 -9.84 5.69
N ASP A 104 1.75 -10.52 6.10
CA ASP A 104 2.36 -11.61 5.33
C ASP A 104 1.37 -12.73 5.03
N ALA A 105 0.60 -13.15 6.03
CA ALA A 105 -0.40 -14.21 5.88
C ALA A 105 -1.51 -13.81 4.89
N ILE A 106 -1.96 -12.55 4.92
CA ILE A 106 -2.95 -12.05 3.96
C ILE A 106 -2.39 -12.10 2.54
N MET A 107 -1.17 -11.60 2.31
CA MET A 107 -0.55 -11.58 0.96
C MET A 107 -0.34 -12.99 0.43
N ARG A 108 0.17 -13.91 1.27
CA ARG A 108 0.35 -15.33 0.89
C ARG A 108 -0.97 -16.02 0.57
N ARG A 109 -2.04 -15.73 1.33
CA ARG A 109 -3.38 -16.28 1.04
C ARG A 109 -3.94 -15.76 -0.28
N ILE A 110 -3.79 -14.47 -0.58
CA ILE A 110 -4.21 -13.91 -1.88
C ILE A 110 -3.41 -14.57 -3.03
N TYR A 111 -2.09 -14.69 -2.87
CA TYR A 111 -1.23 -15.40 -3.81
C TYR A 111 -1.74 -16.83 -4.07
N GLU A 112 -2.00 -17.60 -3.02
CA GLU A 112 -2.52 -18.97 -3.14
C GLU A 112 -3.89 -19.03 -3.82
N LEU A 113 -4.80 -18.12 -3.48
CA LEU A 113 -6.12 -18.06 -4.09
C LEU A 113 -6.04 -17.82 -5.60
N LEU A 114 -5.18 -16.89 -6.04
CA LEU A 114 -4.96 -16.61 -7.45
C LEU A 114 -4.33 -17.81 -8.17
N ARG A 115 -3.35 -18.48 -7.56
CA ARG A 115 -2.74 -19.69 -8.12
C ARG A 115 -3.77 -20.82 -8.26
N ARG A 116 -4.62 -21.05 -7.25
CA ARG A 116 -5.71 -22.03 -7.30
C ARG A 116 -6.79 -21.69 -8.32
N ALA A 117 -7.00 -20.40 -8.59
CA ALA A 117 -7.88 -19.94 -9.65
C ALA A 117 -7.28 -20.12 -11.07
N GLY A 118 -6.01 -20.55 -11.19
CA GLY A 118 -5.32 -20.74 -12.45
C GLY A 118 -4.76 -19.44 -13.05
N VAL A 119 -4.61 -18.39 -12.25
CA VAL A 119 -4.09 -17.10 -12.71
C VAL A 119 -2.58 -17.16 -12.79
N GLU A 120 -2.04 -16.80 -13.95
CA GLU A 120 -0.60 -16.64 -14.18
C GLU A 120 -0.18 -15.18 -13.92
N PHE A 121 0.80 -15.00 -13.05
CA PHE A 121 1.34 -13.69 -12.69
C PHE A 121 2.76 -13.84 -12.13
N GLY A 122 3.52 -12.75 -12.16
CA GLY A 122 4.81 -12.58 -11.53
C GLY A 122 4.76 -11.62 -10.35
N LEU A 123 5.91 -11.42 -9.72
CA LEU A 123 6.11 -10.41 -8.67
C LEU A 123 7.24 -9.48 -9.12
N LEU A 124 7.19 -8.22 -8.67
CA LEU A 124 8.32 -7.31 -8.85
C LEU A 124 9.47 -7.74 -7.93
N ASP A 125 10.70 -7.61 -8.42
CA ASP A 125 11.91 -7.79 -7.61
C ASP A 125 11.98 -6.79 -6.45
N ARG A 126 11.42 -5.60 -6.65
CA ARG A 126 11.29 -4.56 -5.63
C ARG A 126 9.89 -3.97 -5.69
N GLU A 127 9.13 -4.12 -4.62
CA GLU A 127 7.82 -3.51 -4.45
C GLU A 127 7.98 -2.00 -4.28
N ILE A 128 7.23 -1.23 -5.08
CA ILE A 128 7.17 0.23 -4.98
C ILE A 128 5.80 0.64 -4.46
N TYR A 129 5.73 1.72 -3.69
CA TYR A 129 4.45 2.27 -3.26
C TYR A 129 3.63 2.82 -4.45
N SER A 130 2.31 2.92 -4.30
CA SER A 130 1.39 3.41 -5.32
C SER A 130 1.24 4.93 -5.31
N GLY A 131 1.82 5.61 -4.32
CA GLY A 131 1.64 7.04 -4.11
C GLY A 131 0.27 7.42 -3.54
N ALA A 132 -0.58 6.46 -3.16
CA ALA A 132 -1.94 6.73 -2.67
C ALA A 132 -1.98 7.77 -1.54
N LEU A 133 -1.08 7.66 -0.56
CA LEU A 133 -0.97 8.62 0.54
C LEU A 133 -0.69 10.05 0.05
N LEU A 134 0.13 10.25 -0.99
CA LEU A 134 0.38 11.60 -1.53
C LEU A 134 -0.91 12.21 -2.08
N TYR A 135 -1.68 11.42 -2.84
CA TYR A 135 -2.93 11.90 -3.43
C TYR A 135 -3.99 12.18 -2.37
N GLU A 136 -4.14 11.29 -1.39
CA GLU A 136 -5.13 11.39 -0.32
C GLU A 136 -4.85 12.53 0.66
N LEU A 137 -3.58 12.88 0.86
CA LEU A 137 -3.17 14.07 1.62
C LEU A 137 -3.29 15.38 0.81
N GLY A 138 -3.69 15.32 -0.46
CA GLY A 138 -3.81 16.49 -1.33
C GLY A 138 -2.46 17.02 -1.84
N LEU A 139 -1.39 16.24 -1.76
CA LEU A 139 -0.06 16.57 -2.26
C LEU A 139 0.03 16.30 -3.77
N VAL A 140 -0.83 16.97 -4.54
CA VAL A 140 -1.12 16.63 -5.95
C VAL A 140 0.11 16.77 -6.84
N ASP A 141 0.94 17.79 -6.64
CA ASP A 141 2.15 17.99 -7.46
C ASP A 141 3.22 16.91 -7.18
N ASP A 142 3.40 16.56 -5.91
CA ASP A 142 4.31 15.48 -5.51
C ASP A 142 3.81 14.13 -6.01
N PHE A 143 2.49 13.90 -5.92
CA PHE A 143 1.84 12.71 -6.48
C PHE A 143 2.06 12.62 -8.00
N ALA A 144 1.84 13.71 -8.76
CA ALA A 144 2.02 13.71 -10.20
C ALA A 144 3.48 13.42 -10.60
N LYS A 145 4.45 13.97 -9.88
CA LYS A 145 5.88 13.66 -10.06
C LYS A 145 6.16 12.19 -9.77
N TYR A 146 5.67 11.67 -8.64
CA TYR A 146 5.87 10.28 -8.24
C TYR A 146 5.21 9.29 -9.20
N ALA A 147 3.97 9.54 -9.61
CA ALA A 147 3.19 8.69 -10.51
C ALA A 147 3.89 8.48 -11.85
N ARG A 148 4.49 9.54 -12.44
CA ARG A 148 5.29 9.41 -13.68
C ARG A 148 6.50 8.51 -13.48
N ARG A 149 7.23 8.69 -12.39
CA ARG A 149 8.39 7.85 -12.03
C ARG A 149 7.99 6.39 -11.80
N ALA A 150 6.87 6.14 -11.13
CA ALA A 150 6.32 4.80 -10.91
C ALA A 150 5.85 4.15 -12.23
N ALA A 151 5.19 4.90 -13.11
CA ALA A 151 4.80 4.41 -14.43
C ALA A 151 6.01 4.04 -15.30
N GLU A 152 7.07 4.84 -15.28
CA GLU A 152 8.35 4.49 -15.92
C GLU A 152 8.96 3.22 -15.33
N TYR A 153 8.87 3.04 -14.01
CA TYR A 153 9.33 1.82 -13.35
C TYR A 153 8.57 0.60 -13.88
N PHE A 154 7.22 0.63 -13.89
CA PHE A 154 6.42 -0.45 -14.46
C PHE A 154 6.76 -0.74 -15.92
N LYS A 155 6.92 0.30 -16.75
CA LYS A 155 7.28 0.17 -18.16
C LYS A 155 8.66 -0.49 -18.35
N LYS A 156 9.66 -0.09 -17.55
CA LYS A 156 11.02 -0.67 -17.59
C LYS A 156 11.04 -2.15 -17.21
N HIS A 157 10.12 -2.59 -16.35
CA HIS A 157 9.98 -3.98 -15.94
C HIS A 157 9.01 -4.78 -16.84
N GLY A 158 8.56 -4.21 -17.97
CA GLY A 158 7.71 -4.90 -18.93
C GLY A 158 6.30 -5.20 -18.41
N VAL A 159 5.85 -4.50 -17.37
CA VAL A 159 4.51 -4.66 -16.81
C VAL A 159 3.47 -4.17 -17.82
N ARG A 160 2.44 -4.97 -18.02
CA ARG A 160 1.27 -4.67 -18.89
C ARG A 160 -0.04 -4.74 -18.13
N ARG A 161 -0.09 -5.60 -17.11
CA ARG A 161 -1.26 -5.81 -16.27
C ARG A 161 -0.85 -5.86 -14.81
N ILE A 162 -1.64 -5.22 -13.95
CA ILE A 162 -1.45 -5.21 -12.51
C ILE A 162 -2.68 -5.80 -11.83
N ILE A 163 -2.45 -6.84 -11.01
CA ILE A 163 -3.42 -7.40 -10.07
C ILE A 163 -3.20 -6.72 -8.72
N THR A 164 -4.17 -5.93 -8.29
CA THR A 164 -4.15 -5.17 -7.03
C THR A 164 -4.84 -5.93 -5.90
N VAL A 165 -4.38 -5.70 -4.67
CA VAL A 165 -4.86 -6.42 -3.46
C VAL A 165 -5.67 -5.55 -2.51
N ASP A 166 -5.71 -4.24 -2.75
CA ASP A 166 -6.34 -3.27 -1.88
C ASP A 166 -7.03 -2.15 -2.68
N PRO A 167 -8.02 -1.48 -2.08
CA PRO A 167 -8.81 -0.47 -2.77
C PRO A 167 -8.07 0.84 -3.06
N HIS A 168 -7.11 1.24 -2.24
CA HIS A 168 -6.38 2.51 -2.39
C HIS A 168 -5.47 2.44 -3.61
N THR A 169 -4.67 1.37 -3.69
CA THR A 169 -3.79 1.08 -4.83
C THR A 169 -4.59 0.91 -6.12
N HIS A 170 -5.70 0.17 -6.08
CA HIS A 170 -6.57 0.01 -7.25
C HIS A 170 -7.11 1.36 -7.73
N HIS A 171 -7.62 2.18 -6.80
CA HIS A 171 -8.19 3.47 -7.14
C HIS A 171 -7.16 4.40 -7.79
N VAL A 172 -5.96 4.50 -7.20
CA VAL A 172 -4.96 5.40 -7.77
C VAL A 172 -4.48 4.93 -9.14
N LEU A 173 -4.18 3.65 -9.32
CA LEU A 173 -3.71 3.16 -10.62
C LEU A 173 -4.81 3.26 -11.69
N GLU A 174 -6.05 2.89 -11.39
CA GLU A 174 -7.11 2.83 -12.40
C GLU A 174 -7.74 4.21 -12.69
N LYS A 175 -7.98 5.03 -11.66
CA LYS A 175 -8.76 6.27 -11.80
C LYS A 175 -7.92 7.55 -11.77
N ILE A 176 -6.76 7.51 -11.10
CA ILE A 176 -5.99 8.73 -10.82
C ILE A 176 -4.76 8.83 -11.73
N TYR A 177 -3.93 7.80 -11.84
CA TYR A 177 -2.73 7.78 -12.69
C TYR A 177 -3.00 8.25 -14.14
N PRO A 178 -4.09 7.84 -14.83
CA PRO A 178 -4.40 8.32 -16.17
C PRO A 178 -4.56 9.83 -16.31
N LYS A 179 -4.83 10.55 -15.21
CA LYS A 179 -4.99 12.01 -15.20
C LYS A 179 -3.65 12.76 -15.12
N TYR A 180 -2.58 12.10 -14.66
CA TYR A 180 -1.29 12.73 -14.38
C TYR A 180 -0.13 12.15 -15.19
N VAL A 181 -0.32 10.96 -15.75
CA VAL A 181 0.66 10.24 -16.56
C VAL A 181 0.11 10.09 -17.97
N GLU A 182 0.68 10.83 -18.92
CA GLU A 182 0.31 10.75 -20.32
C GLU A 182 0.62 9.35 -20.87
N GLY A 183 -0.36 8.76 -21.58
CA GLY A 183 -0.21 7.44 -22.17
C GLY A 183 -0.15 6.29 -21.15
N PHE A 184 -0.66 6.47 -19.92
CA PHE A 184 -0.76 5.38 -18.95
C PHE A 184 -1.76 4.31 -19.43
N ASP A 185 -1.24 3.15 -19.82
CA ASP A 185 -1.96 2.09 -20.54
C ASP A 185 -1.95 0.73 -19.81
N LEU A 186 -1.61 0.71 -18.53
CA LEU A 186 -1.62 -0.53 -17.73
C LEU A 186 -3.05 -1.00 -17.45
N GLU A 187 -3.32 -2.27 -17.72
CA GLU A 187 -4.57 -2.91 -17.29
C GLU A 187 -4.54 -3.11 -15.76
N VAL A 188 -5.49 -2.54 -15.04
CA VAL A 188 -5.61 -2.67 -13.59
C VAL A 188 -6.80 -3.57 -13.26
N VAL A 189 -6.55 -4.66 -12.56
CA VAL A 189 -7.57 -5.62 -12.13
C VAL A 189 -7.46 -5.85 -10.62
N SER A 190 -8.57 -6.08 -9.92
CA SER A 190 -8.52 -6.46 -8.51
C SER A 190 -8.38 -7.97 -8.41
N TYR A 191 -7.61 -8.46 -7.43
CA TYR A 191 -7.58 -9.88 -7.10
C TYR A 191 -8.99 -10.45 -6.87
N LEU A 192 -9.90 -9.62 -6.33
CA LEU A 192 -11.29 -9.99 -6.13
C LEU A 192 -11.91 -10.44 -7.44
N ASP A 193 -11.64 -9.79 -8.57
CA ASP A 193 -12.26 -10.14 -9.86
C ASP A 193 -11.82 -11.51 -10.37
N LEU A 194 -10.64 -11.96 -9.97
CA LEU A 194 -9.98 -13.16 -10.49
C LEU A 194 -10.18 -14.40 -9.62
N ILE A 195 -10.56 -14.24 -8.35
CA ILE A 195 -10.85 -15.38 -7.48
C ILE A 195 -12.23 -15.97 -7.79
N LYS A 196 -12.32 -17.30 -7.74
CA LYS A 196 -13.59 -18.01 -7.92
C LYS A 196 -14.51 -17.75 -6.72
N PRO A 197 -15.79 -17.38 -6.93
CA PRO A 197 -16.76 -17.30 -5.85
C PRO A 197 -17.09 -18.68 -5.29
N GLY A 198 -17.60 -18.72 -4.05
CA GLY A 198 -17.93 -19.96 -3.34
C GLY A 198 -16.74 -20.66 -2.69
N GLY A 199 -17.02 -21.45 -1.64
CA GLY A 199 -16.02 -22.27 -0.93
C GLY A 199 -15.73 -21.85 0.50
N VAL A 200 -16.43 -20.84 1.03
CA VAL A 200 -16.30 -20.38 2.41
C VAL A 200 -17.70 -20.19 3.00
N SER A 201 -18.05 -21.01 4.00
CA SER A 201 -19.23 -20.80 4.83
C SER A 201 -18.76 -20.23 6.17
N ILE A 202 -19.01 -18.95 6.41
CA ILE A 202 -18.70 -18.28 7.68
C ILE A 202 -20.01 -17.72 8.22
N ASP A 203 -20.34 -18.08 9.46
CA ASP A 203 -21.44 -17.46 10.20
C ASP A 203 -20.91 -16.30 11.05
N GLY A 204 -21.76 -15.29 11.29
CA GLY A 204 -21.48 -14.22 12.26
C GLY A 204 -20.37 -13.24 11.86
N PHE A 205 -20.33 -12.80 10.61
CA PHE A 205 -19.40 -11.77 10.14
C PHE A 205 -20.07 -10.41 9.90
N ALA A 206 -19.29 -9.34 9.96
CA ALA A 206 -19.66 -8.02 9.50
C ALA A 206 -18.72 -7.59 8.37
N ILE A 207 -19.26 -7.05 7.28
CA ILE A 207 -18.46 -6.51 6.17
C ILE A 207 -18.24 -5.01 6.42
N HIS A 208 -16.98 -4.60 6.46
CA HIS A 208 -16.61 -3.19 6.35
C HIS A 208 -16.34 -2.86 4.87
N ASP A 209 -17.31 -2.22 4.22
CA ASP A 209 -17.17 -1.84 2.81
C ASP A 209 -16.13 -0.71 2.65
N SER A 210 -15.12 -0.94 1.83
CA SER A 210 -14.23 0.12 1.38
C SER A 210 -15.02 1.16 0.57
N CYS A 211 -14.90 2.43 0.95
CA CYS A 211 -15.51 3.53 0.21
C CYS A 211 -15.03 3.57 -1.25
N LEU A 212 -13.76 3.25 -1.49
CA LEU A 212 -13.16 3.23 -2.82
C LEU A 212 -13.71 2.09 -3.67
N TYR A 213 -13.74 0.86 -3.14
CA TYR A 213 -14.34 -0.26 -3.86
C TYR A 213 -15.82 -0.05 -4.14
N ALA A 214 -16.59 0.41 -3.15
CA ALA A 214 -18.02 0.58 -3.28
C ALA A 214 -18.41 1.75 -4.20
N ARG A 215 -17.82 2.94 -3.98
CA ARG A 215 -18.27 4.18 -4.66
C ARG A 215 -17.59 4.44 -5.99
N PHE A 216 -16.31 4.10 -6.12
CA PHE A 216 -15.50 4.55 -7.26
C PHE A 216 -15.09 3.43 -8.22
N LEU A 217 -15.12 2.18 -7.73
CA LEU A 217 -14.62 1.02 -8.49
C LEU A 217 -15.73 -0.01 -8.82
N GLY A 218 -16.97 0.23 -8.38
CA GLY A 218 -18.11 -0.63 -8.72
C GLY A 218 -18.03 -2.05 -8.15
N LYS A 219 -17.29 -2.26 -7.05
CA LYS A 219 -17.01 -3.58 -6.47
C LYS A 219 -17.85 -3.92 -5.24
N TYR A 220 -18.92 -3.16 -4.97
CA TYR A 220 -19.79 -3.38 -3.81
C TYR A 220 -20.32 -4.83 -3.75
N GLU A 221 -20.95 -5.32 -4.82
CA GLU A 221 -21.42 -6.71 -4.88
C GLU A 221 -20.28 -7.72 -5.00
N ARG A 222 -19.20 -7.34 -5.69
CA ARG A 222 -18.09 -8.25 -5.97
C ARG A 222 -17.39 -8.76 -4.70
N VAL A 223 -17.29 -7.91 -3.68
CA VAL A 223 -16.72 -8.25 -2.35
C VAL A 223 -17.57 -9.32 -1.63
N ARG A 224 -18.88 -9.38 -1.91
CA ARG A 224 -19.81 -10.31 -1.24
C ARG A 224 -19.86 -11.69 -1.89
N GLN A 225 -19.62 -11.78 -3.21
CA GLN A 225 -19.72 -13.03 -3.96
C GLN A 225 -18.86 -14.20 -3.41
N PRO A 226 -17.64 -13.99 -2.87
CA PRO A 226 -16.88 -15.09 -2.26
C PRO A 226 -17.45 -15.60 -0.92
N LEU A 227 -18.35 -14.83 -0.29
CA LEU A 227 -18.98 -15.12 1.01
C LEU A 227 -20.41 -15.66 0.89
N ALA A 228 -20.93 -15.74 -0.35
CA ALA A 228 -22.23 -16.30 -0.68
C ALA A 228 -22.09 -17.77 -1.09
#